data_AF-A0A973NXH4-F1
#
_entry.id   AF-A0A973NXH4-F1
#
_cell.length_a   1.000
_cell.length_b   1.000
_cell.length_c   1.000
_cell.angle_alpha   90.00
_cell.angle_beta   90.00
_cell.angle_gamma   90.00
#
_symmetry.space_group_name_H-M   'P 1'
#
loop_
_entity.id
_entity.type
_entity.pdbx_description
1 polymer ?
#
loop_
_entity_poly.entity_id
_entity_poly.type
_entity_poly.pdbx_seq_one_letter_code
_entity_poly.pdbx_strand_id
1 'polypeptide(L)' 'TIIGLDLLNNQLEVGDQSQAGYLVTDDGHILVFAVLVNGAATADIQSFLNIYGDTNEISALLQQEASGRSCCRPA' A
#
# COMPACT_ATOMS: atom_id res chain seq x y z
N THR A 1 2.05 8.30 -7.11
CA THR A 1 3.17 8.70 -6.25
C THR A 1 3.58 10.12 -6.54
N ILE A 2 3.64 10.95 -5.50
CA ILE A 2 4.11 12.33 -5.49
C ILE A 2 5.21 12.41 -4.42
N ILE A 3 6.36 12.93 -4.80
CA ILE A 3 7.50 13.18 -3.91
C ILE A 3 7.54 14.66 -3.60
N GLY A 4 7.56 15.00 -2.32
CA GLY A 4 7.67 16.36 -1.78
C GLY A 4 8.99 16.57 -1.03
N LEU A 5 9.21 17.80 -0.61
CA LEU A 5 10.30 18.19 0.28
C LEU A 5 9.70 18.90 1.49
N ASP A 6 9.95 18.37 2.67
CA ASP A 6 9.69 19.09 3.92
C ASP A 6 10.84 20.06 4.15
N LEU A 7 10.63 21.31 3.74
CA LEU A 7 11.62 22.38 3.86
C LEU A 7 11.83 22.84 5.32
N LEU A 8 10.87 22.60 6.21
CA LEU A 8 11.00 23.00 7.62
C LEU A 8 12.03 22.12 8.34
N ASN A 9 12.02 20.81 8.06
CA ASN A 9 12.91 19.84 8.68
C ASN A 9 14.04 19.35 7.76
N ASN A 10 14.10 19.85 6.52
CA ASN A 10 15.03 19.42 5.48
C ASN A 10 14.97 17.89 5.23
N GLN A 11 13.76 17.37 5.06
CA GLN A 11 13.46 15.95 4.87
C GLN A 11 12.79 15.68 3.52
N LEU A 12 12.85 14.43 3.07
CA LEU A 12 12.06 13.96 1.93
C LEU A 12 10.64 13.66 2.40
N GLU A 13 9.64 14.08 1.63
CA GLU A 13 8.24 13.87 1.96
C GLU A 13 7.58 12.95 0.92
N VAL A 14 6.78 12.00 1.39
CA VAL A 14 5.79 11.29 0.58
C VAL A 14 4.55 12.17 0.51
N GLY A 15 4.46 13.02 -0.51
CA GLY A 15 3.32 13.91 -0.70
C GLY A 15 2.03 13.14 -1.00
N ASP A 16 2.14 12.03 -1.75
CA ASP A 16 1.06 11.06 -1.90
C ASP A 16 1.59 9.75 -2.49
N GLN A 17 1.22 8.61 -1.91
CA GLN A 17 1.48 7.29 -2.48
C GLN A 17 0.23 6.42 -2.33
N SER A 18 -0.21 5.86 -3.44
CA SER A 18 -1.37 4.99 -3.51
C SER A 18 -1.05 3.69 -4.23
N GLN A 19 -1.45 2.57 -3.63
CA GLN A 19 -1.42 1.26 -4.25
C GLN A 19 -2.76 0.57 -3.99
N ALA A 20 -3.40 0.05 -5.02
CA ALA A 20 -4.72 -0.55 -4.90
C ALA A 20 -4.83 -1.78 -5.80
N GLY A 21 -5.71 -2.69 -5.42
CA GLY A 21 -5.97 -3.91 -6.15
C GLY A 21 -7.33 -4.48 -5.83
N TYR A 22 -7.71 -5.51 -6.56
CA TYR A 22 -8.94 -6.23 -6.33
C TYR A 22 -8.75 -7.74 -6.56
N LEU A 23 -9.65 -8.53 -5.97
CA LEU A 23 -9.79 -9.96 -6.21
C LEU A 23 -11.26 -10.25 -6.52
N VAL A 24 -11.51 -10.93 -7.63
CA VAL A 24 -12.82 -11.51 -7.93
C VAL A 24 -12.87 -12.89 -7.28
N THR A 25 -13.87 -13.12 -6.44
CA THR A 25 -14.08 -14.40 -5.74
C THR A 25 -14.87 -15.37 -6.61
N ASP A 26 -14.82 -16.66 -6.29
CA ASP A 26 -15.52 -17.72 -7.05
C ASP A 26 -17.05 -17.56 -7.05
N ASP A 27 -17.59 -16.93 -6.01
CA ASP A 27 -19.02 -16.59 -5.88
C ASP A 27 -19.38 -15.21 -6.49
N GLY A 28 -18.44 -14.59 -7.22
CA GLY A 28 -18.65 -13.39 -8.02
C GLY A 28 -18.56 -12.06 -7.27
N HIS A 29 -18.16 -12.04 -5.99
CA HIS A 29 -17.90 -10.79 -5.27
C HIS A 29 -16.55 -10.18 -5.68
N ILE A 30 -16.42 -8.87 -5.46
CA ILE A 30 -15.16 -8.13 -5.67
C ILE A 30 -14.66 -7.66 -4.31
N LEU A 31 -13.49 -8.15 -3.91
CA LEU A 31 -12.75 -7.65 -2.74
C LEU A 31 -11.78 -6.59 -3.23
N VAL A 32 -11.87 -5.37 -2.69
CA VAL A 32 -11.00 -4.25 -3.04
C VAL A 32 -10.09 -3.92 -1.86
N PHE A 33 -8.82 -3.62 -2.14
CA PHE A 33 -7.91 -3.10 -1.14
C PHE A 33 -7.17 -1.87 -1.66
N ALA A 34 -6.78 -1.00 -0.73
CA ALA A 34 -5.94 0.16 -1.00
C ALA A 34 -4.97 0.38 0.17
N VAL A 35 -3.74 0.72 -0.17
CA VAL A 35 -2.69 1.19 0.74
C VAL A 35 -2.37 2.63 0.33
N LEU A 36 -2.55 3.55 1.26
CA LEU A 36 -2.42 4.99 1.04
C LEU A 36 -1.45 5.55 2.08
N VAL A 37 -0.42 6.26 1.63
CA VAL A 37 0.54 6.96 2.49
C VAL A 37 0.60 8.42 2.05
N ASN A 38 0.42 9.33 3.00
CA ASN A 38 0.41 10.76 2.74
C ASN A 38 1.09 11.50 3.91
N GLY A 39 1.94 12.49 3.60
CA GLY A 39 2.65 13.32 4.58
C GLY A 39 3.73 12.59 5.39
N ALA A 40 4.17 11.40 4.97
CA ALA A 40 5.28 10.72 5.63
C ALA A 40 6.61 11.42 5.28
N ALA A 41 7.40 11.81 6.28
CA ALA A 41 8.68 12.48 6.07
C ALA A 41 9.84 11.60 6.57
N THR A 42 10.93 11.56 5.80
CA THR A 42 12.12 10.75 6.10
C THR A 42 13.41 11.55 5.94
N ALA A 43 14.40 11.22 6.77
CA ALA A 43 15.69 11.92 6.78
C ALA A 43 16.54 11.70 5.51
N ASP A 44 16.36 10.57 4.83
CA ASP A 44 17.17 10.17 3.68
C ASP A 44 16.36 9.35 2.65
N ILE A 45 16.98 9.18 1.48
CA ILE A 45 16.40 8.48 0.33
C ILE A 45 16.19 6.99 0.58
N GLN A 46 17.00 6.35 1.42
CA GLN A 46 16.86 4.93 1.68
C GLN A 46 15.62 4.67 2.54
N SER A 47 15.44 5.49 3.59
CA SER A 47 14.24 5.48 4.42
C SER A 47 12.98 5.81 3.62
N PHE A 48 13.08 6.74 2.66
CA PHE A 48 12.01 7.03 1.73
C PHE A 48 11.64 5.79 0.88
N LEU A 49 12.63 5.13 0.27
CA LEU A 49 12.41 3.92 -0.52
C LEU A 49 11.85 2.75 0.31
N ASN A 50 12.21 2.67 1.60
CA ASN A 50 11.65 1.65 2.49
C ASN A 50 10.14 1.78 2.64
N ILE A 51 9.57 3.00 2.67
CA ILE A 51 8.12 3.21 2.69
C ILE A 51 7.44 2.54 1.48
N TYR A 52 8.06 2.61 0.29
CA TYR A 52 7.57 1.91 -0.90
C TYR A 52 7.66 0.40 -0.73
N GLY A 53 8.78 -0.10 -0.19
CA GLY A 53 8.94 -1.50 0.17
C GLY A 53 7.81 -1.99 1.07
N ASP A 54 7.54 -1.27 2.15
CA ASP A 54 6.49 -1.60 3.12
C ASP A 54 5.10 -1.62 2.46
N THR A 55 4.77 -0.62 1.63
CA THR A 55 3.48 -0.60 0.93
C THR A 55 3.31 -1.76 -0.07
N ASN A 56 4.41 -2.22 -0.68
CA ASN A 56 4.39 -3.39 -1.56
C ASN A 56 4.15 -4.67 -0.76
N GLU A 57 4.83 -4.83 0.37
CA GLU A 57 4.66 -5.98 1.27
C GLU A 57 3.23 -6.03 1.82
N ILE A 58 2.70 -4.91 2.33
CA ILE A 58 1.31 -4.81 2.81
C ILE A 58 0.33 -5.18 1.68
N SER A 59 0.53 -4.65 0.47
CA SER A 59 -0.33 -4.98 -0.67
C SER A 59 -0.32 -6.48 -1.00
N ALA A 60 0.86 -7.11 -0.95
CA ALA A 60 1.00 -8.54 -1.18
C ALA A 60 0.33 -9.37 -0.08
N LEU A 61 0.42 -8.94 1.18
CA LEU A 61 -0.25 -9.60 2.30
C LEU A 61 -1.79 -9.50 2.17
N LEU A 62 -2.31 -8.33 1.80
CA LEU A 62 -3.74 -8.13 1.57
C LEU A 62 -4.27 -9.00 0.42
N GLN A 63 -3.51 -9.13 -0.67
CA GLN A 63 -3.84 -10.03 -1.77
C GLN A 63 -3.86 -11.50 -1.32
N GLN A 64 -2.88 -11.93 -0.53
CA GLN A 64 -2.81 -13.30 0.02
C GLN A 64 -3.98 -13.59 0.96
N GLU A 65 -4.29 -12.67 1.87
CA GLU A 65 -5.42 -12.80 2.79
C GLU A 65 -6.75 -12.86 2.03
N ALA A 66 -6.95 -12.00 1.04
CA ALA A 66 -8.14 -12.02 0.19
C ALA A 66 -8.30 -13.39 -0.50
N SER A 67 -7.20 -13.93 -1.04
CA SER A 67 -7.16 -15.24 -1.71
C SER A 67 -7.46 -16.40 -0.75
N GLY A 68 -6.93 -16.33 0.48
CA GLY A 68 -7.19 -17.32 1.52
C GLY A 68 -8.65 -17.31 1.99
N ARG A 69 -9.26 -16.12 2.12
CA ARG A 69 -10.67 -15.96 2.50
C ARG A 69 -11.64 -16.42 1.40
N SER A 70 -11.26 -16.30 0.13
CA SER A 70 -12.11 -16.70 -1.00
C SER A 70 -12.11 -18.20 -1.27
N CYS A 71 -11.05 -18.94 -0.93
CA CYS A 71 -10.92 -20.39 -1.17
C CYS A 71 -11.83 -21.27 -0.27
N CYS A 72 -12.18 -20.79 0.93
CA CYS A 72 -12.80 -21.62 1.98
C CYS A 72 -14.18 -21.12 2.44
N ARG A 73 -14.82 -20.21 1.71
CA ARG A 73 -16.14 -19.67 2.10
C ARG A 73 -17.22 -20.71 1.73
N PRO A 74 -17.95 -21.32 2.70
CA PRO A 74 -19.05 -22.21 2.37
C PRO A 74 -20.15 -21.42 1.65
N ALA A 75 -20.73 -22.04 0.62
CA ALA A 75 -21.83 -21.50 -0.18
C ALA A 75 -23.08 -21.20 0.66
#